data_AF-A0A0B6Z8T6-F1
#
_entry.id   AF-A0A0B6Z8T6-F1
#
_cell.length_a   1.000
_cell.length_b   1.000
_cell.length_c   1.000
_cell.angle_alpha   90.00
_cell.angle_beta   90.00
_cell.angle_gamma   90.00
#
_symmetry.space_group_name_H-M   'P 1'
#
loop_
_entity.id
_entity.type
_entity.pdbx_description
1 polymer ?
#
loop_
_entity_poly.entity_id
_entity_poly.type
_entity_poly.pdbx_seq_one_letter_code
_entity_poly.pdbx_strand_id
1 'polypeptide(L)'
;LRNGDFLAIDFDEENTPNSEIVYSIVSTVPQGLESNFTLDSTNGTLSVISGFDYKNIIFLPGQEGKITLIVQAKDKGIPPQSSTATIVIYLQTANNFPLCQNKDG
;
A
#
# COMPACT_ATOMS: atom_id res chain seq x y z
N LEU A 1 -4.13 13.54 6.08
CA LEU A 1 -3.80 12.13 6.35
C LEU A 1 -4.09 11.88 7.82
N ARG A 2 -5.00 10.96 8.14
CA ARG A 2 -5.27 10.55 9.52
C ARG A 2 -4.52 9.25 9.72
N ASN A 3 -3.48 9.27 10.55
CA ASN A 3 -2.73 8.07 10.90
C ASN A 3 -3.69 7.13 11.64
N GLY A 4 -3.92 5.96 11.07
CA GLY A 4 -4.63 4.86 11.71
C GLY A 4 -3.59 3.88 12.19
N ASP A 5 -3.45 3.75 13.51
CA ASP A 5 -2.59 2.74 14.11
C ASP A 5 -3.32 1.39 14.02
N PHE A 6 -2.74 0.43 13.32
CA PHE A 6 -3.23 -0.94 13.27
C PHE A 6 -2.34 -1.80 14.18
N LEU A 7 -2.94 -2.38 15.22
CA LEU A 7 -2.28 -3.35 16.09
C LEU A 7 -2.62 -4.76 15.59
N ALA A 8 -1.59 -5.55 15.27
CA ALA A 8 -1.70 -6.99 15.07
C ALA A 8 -1.01 -7.68 16.26
N ILE A 9 -1.64 -8.71 16.82
CA ILE A 9 -1.09 -9.52 17.92
C ILE A 9 -0.92 -10.93 17.38
N ASP A 10 0.31 -11.43 17.44
CA ASP A 10 0.68 -12.80 17.11
C ASP A 10 0.67 -13.66 18.40
N PHE A 11 0.14 -14.88 18.33
CA PHE A 11 0.05 -15.81 19.47
C PHE A 11 1.21 -16.82 19.51
N ASP A 12 2.19 -16.68 18.62
CA ASP A 12 3.37 -17.53 18.60
C ASP A 12 4.24 -17.32 19.86
N GLU A 13 4.93 -18.38 20.27
CA GLU A 13 5.90 -18.31 21.36
C GLU A 13 7.03 -17.37 20.95
N GLU A 14 7.22 -16.31 21.75
CA GLU A 14 8.24 -15.28 21.47
C GLU A 14 9.63 -15.92 21.33
N ASN A 15 10.39 -15.47 20.33
CA ASN A 15 11.74 -15.97 19.99
C ASN A 15 11.77 -17.35 19.32
N THR A 16 10.69 -17.74 18.63
CA THR A 16 10.69 -18.88 17.71
C THR A 16 10.75 -18.43 16.26
N PRO A 17 11.20 -19.28 15.31
CA PRO A 17 11.16 -18.96 13.88
C PRO A 17 9.75 -18.64 13.35
N ASN A 18 8.71 -19.16 14.00
CA ASN A 18 7.33 -18.84 13.65
C ASN A 18 6.98 -17.39 14.03
N SER A 19 7.50 -16.90 15.17
CA SER A 19 7.36 -15.49 15.59
C SER A 19 8.16 -14.47 14.75
N GLU A 20 9.02 -14.92 13.83
CA GLU A 20 9.77 -14.05 12.92
C GLU A 20 9.04 -13.86 11.59
N ILE A 21 8.29 -12.76 11.48
CA ILE A 21 7.52 -12.41 10.28
C ILE A 21 8.32 -11.51 9.33
N VAL A 22 8.28 -11.83 8.03
CA VAL A 22 8.82 -11.02 6.94
C VAL A 22 7.69 -10.48 6.08
N TYR A 23 7.61 -9.15 5.96
CA TYR A 23 6.63 -8.46 5.13
C TYR A 23 7.15 -8.20 3.72
N SER A 24 6.29 -8.31 2.71
CA SER A 24 6.62 -7.99 1.31
C SER A 24 5.42 -7.52 0.50
N ILE A 25 5.66 -6.71 -0.54
CA ILE A 25 4.65 -6.35 -1.54
C ILE A 25 4.63 -7.46 -2.59
N VAL A 26 3.47 -8.07 -2.80
CA VAL A 26 3.25 -9.13 -3.79
C VAL A 26 2.89 -8.54 -5.14
N SER A 27 2.01 -7.55 -5.16
CA SER A 27 1.56 -6.92 -6.40
C SER A 27 0.83 -5.60 -6.16
N THR A 28 0.73 -4.82 -7.23
CA THR A 28 -0.10 -3.62 -7.31
C THR A 28 -1.18 -3.72 -8.40
N VAL A 29 -2.29 -3.03 -8.18
CA VAL A 29 -3.32 -2.77 -9.18
C VAL A 29 -3.65 -1.28 -9.14
N PRO A 30 -3.38 -0.50 -10.21
CA PRO A 30 -2.73 -0.91 -11.47
C PRO A 30 -1.32 -1.47 -11.27
N GLN A 31 -0.89 -2.37 -12.18
CA GLN A 31 0.42 -3.01 -12.11
C GLN A 31 1.57 -2.03 -12.37
N GLY A 32 2.76 -2.35 -11.85
CA GLY A 32 3.99 -1.60 -12.11
C GLY A 32 4.23 -0.44 -11.14
N LEU A 33 3.45 -0.35 -10.06
CA LEU A 33 3.56 0.70 -9.04
C LEU A 33 4.31 0.23 -7.79
N GLU A 34 4.83 -1.00 -7.77
CA GLU A 34 5.54 -1.57 -6.60
C GLU A 34 6.71 -0.67 -6.16
N SER A 35 7.44 -0.10 -7.12
CA SER A 35 8.60 0.77 -6.86
C SER A 35 8.24 2.15 -6.30
N ASN A 36 6.94 2.52 -6.31
CA ASN A 36 6.47 3.73 -5.64
C ASN A 36 6.37 3.57 -4.12
N PHE A 37 6.43 2.33 -3.63
CA PHE A 37 6.25 2.00 -2.24
C PHE A 37 7.50 1.35 -1.66
N THR A 38 7.67 1.53 -0.35
CA THR A 38 8.55 0.69 0.47
C THR A 38 7.69 0.08 1.57
N LEU A 39 7.95 -1.19 1.86
CA LEU A 39 7.36 -1.91 2.99
C LEU A 39 8.53 -2.41 3.83
N ASP A 40 8.64 -1.90 5.06
CA ASP A 40 9.62 -2.39 6.02
C ASP A 40 9.31 -3.86 6.31
N SER A 41 10.28 -4.72 6.00
CA SER A 41 10.10 -6.17 6.09
C SER A 41 10.00 -6.69 7.52
N THR A 42 10.36 -5.88 8.52
CA THR A 42 10.41 -6.27 9.94
C THR A 42 9.17 -5.79 10.69
N ASN A 43 8.72 -4.55 10.46
CA ASN A 43 7.60 -3.97 11.21
C ASN A 43 6.35 -3.70 10.34
N GLY A 44 6.41 -3.94 9.02
CA GLY A 44 5.27 -3.77 8.12
C GLY A 44 4.92 -2.32 7.81
N THR A 45 5.79 -1.34 8.12
CA THR A 45 5.55 0.07 7.80
C THR A 45 5.58 0.29 6.29
N LEU A 46 4.43 0.70 5.74
CA LEU A 46 4.29 1.08 4.34
C LEU A 46 4.55 2.59 4.18
N SER A 47 5.46 2.97 3.28
CA SER A 47 5.72 4.37 2.92
C SER A 47 5.73 4.57 1.41
N VAL A 48 5.42 5.80 0.97
CA VAL A 48 5.53 6.23 -0.42
C VAL A 48 6.91 6.87 -0.61
N ILE A 49 7.72 6.33 -1.52
CA ILE A 49 9.11 6.79 -1.74
C ILE A 49 9.31 7.56 -3.04
N SER A 50 8.36 7.45 -3.97
CA SER A 50 8.34 8.26 -5.19
C SER A 50 6.92 8.75 -5.47
N GLY A 51 6.83 9.97 -6.00
CA GLY A 51 5.55 10.58 -6.34
C GLY A 51 4.83 9.81 -7.45
N PHE A 52 3.51 9.93 -7.47
CA PHE A 52 2.66 9.37 -8.52
C PHE A 52 2.47 10.41 -9.62
N ASP A 53 2.86 10.10 -10.85
CA ASP A 53 2.37 10.84 -12.01
C ASP A 53 0.99 10.29 -12.38
N TYR A 54 -0.05 10.91 -11.81
CA TYR A 54 -1.45 10.52 -12.01
C TYR A 54 -1.81 10.32 -13.49
N LYS A 55 -1.20 11.10 -14.41
CA LYS A 55 -1.50 11.03 -15.84
C LYS A 55 -0.91 9.79 -16.53
N ASN A 56 0.15 9.22 -15.96
CA ASN A 56 0.83 8.06 -16.53
C ASN A 56 0.34 6.74 -15.94
N ILE A 57 -0.57 6.78 -14.96
CA ILE A 57 -1.16 5.58 -14.39
C ILE A 57 -2.38 5.19 -15.22
N ILE A 58 -2.35 3.97 -15.77
CA ILE A 58 -3.49 3.39 -16.49
C ILE A 58 -4.42 2.73 -15.46
N PHE A 59 -5.39 3.49 -14.96
CA PHE A 59 -6.40 2.98 -14.04
C PHE A 59 -7.38 2.02 -14.73
N LEU A 60 -7.91 1.08 -13.96
CA LEU A 60 -9.05 0.27 -14.41
C LEU A 60 -10.31 1.15 -14.50
N PRO A 61 -11.23 0.88 -15.44
CA PRO A 61 -12.48 1.62 -15.54
C PRO A 61 -13.25 1.66 -14.22
N GLY A 62 -13.61 2.86 -13.74
CA GLY A 62 -14.32 3.06 -12.47
C GLY A 62 -13.45 2.90 -11.22
N GLN A 63 -12.12 2.84 -11.36
CA GLN A 63 -11.15 2.81 -10.26
C GLN A 63 -10.11 3.93 -10.40
N GLU A 64 -10.49 5.05 -11.01
CA GLU A 64 -9.63 6.21 -11.20
C GLU A 64 -9.11 6.73 -9.86
N GLY A 65 -7.79 6.89 -9.76
CA GLY A 65 -7.12 7.32 -8.52
C GLY A 65 -7.04 6.24 -7.43
N LYS A 66 -7.53 5.02 -7.65
CA LYS A 66 -7.41 3.93 -6.69
C LYS A 66 -6.23 3.02 -7.03
N ILE A 67 -5.35 2.80 -6.05
CA ILE A 67 -4.27 1.82 -6.10
C ILE A 67 -4.57 0.76 -5.04
N THR A 68 -4.47 -0.51 -5.41
CA THR A 68 -4.61 -1.65 -4.50
C THR A 68 -3.28 -2.35 -4.39
N LEU A 69 -2.75 -2.54 -3.18
CA LEU A 69 -1.55 -3.31 -2.91
C LEU A 69 -1.96 -4.63 -2.28
N ILE A 70 -1.40 -5.73 -2.77
CA ILE A 70 -1.43 -7.01 -2.09
C ILE A 70 -0.09 -7.17 -1.36
N VAL A 71 -0.15 -7.31 -0.04
CA VAL A 71 1.03 -7.55 0.79
C VAL A 71 0.97 -8.94 1.40
N GLN A 72 2.14 -9.51 1.69
CA GLN A 72 2.29 -10.80 2.33
C GLN A 72 3.03 -10.65 3.66
N ALA A 73 2.56 -11.36 4.67
CA ALA A 73 3.30 -11.69 5.89
C ALA A 73 3.67 -13.17 5.81
N LYS A 74 4.95 -13.50 5.99
CA LYS A 74 5.47 -14.87 5.92
C LYS A 74 6.37 -15.14 7.12
N ASP A 75 6.12 -16.22 7.84
CA ASP A 75 6.99 -16.66 8.94
C ASP A 75 8.28 -17.34 8.43
N LYS A 76 9.22 -17.61 9.35
CA LYS A 76 10.43 -18.39 9.06
C LYS A 76 10.31 -19.85 9.54
N GLY A 77 9.10 -20.34 9.76
CA GLY A 77 8.82 -21.71 10.14
C GLY A 77 9.23 -22.74 9.06
N ILE A 78 9.23 -24.01 9.45
CA ILE A 78 9.45 -25.14 8.52
C ILE A 78 8.31 -26.17 8.72
N PRO A 79 7.35 -26.30 7.78
CA PRO A 79 7.20 -25.50 6.57
C PRO A 79 6.80 -24.04 6.89
N PRO A 80 7.15 -23.07 6.03
CA PRO A 80 6.77 -21.68 6.26
C PRO A 80 5.29 -21.47 6.01
N GLN A 81 4.64 -20.66 6.83
CA GLN A 81 3.26 -20.21 6.62
C GLN A 81 3.24 -18.75 6.16
N SER A 82 2.18 -18.40 5.43
CA SER A 82 2.01 -17.03 4.95
C SER A 82 0.54 -16.64 4.87
N SER A 83 0.27 -15.37 5.07
CA SER A 83 -1.03 -14.74 4.83
C SER A 83 -0.88 -13.49 3.98
N THR A 84 -1.96 -13.07 3.33
CA THR A 84 -1.98 -11.84 2.53
C THR A 84 -3.01 -10.85 3.04
N ALA A 85 -2.73 -9.57 2.85
CA ALA A 85 -3.64 -8.48 3.14
C ALA A 85 -3.74 -7.53 1.94
N THR A 86 -4.85 -6.81 1.86
CA THR A 86 -5.12 -5.83 0.79
C THR A 86 -5.12 -4.43 1.36
N ILE A 87 -4.31 -3.54 0.80
CA ILE A 87 -4.25 -2.12 1.15
C ILE A 87 -4.81 -1.32 -0.01
N VAL A 88 -5.78 -0.44 0.26
CA VAL A 88 -6.38 0.44 -0.76
C VAL A 88 -5.93 1.87 -0.51
N ILE A 89 -5.34 2.49 -1.53
CA ILE A 89 -4.82 3.86 -1.52
C ILE A 89 -5.61 4.67 -2.54
N TYR A 90 -6.05 5.86 -2.12
CA TYR A 90 -6.71 6.83 -2.99
C TYR A 90 -5.80 8.03 -3.21
N LEU A 91 -5.43 8.28 -4.46
CA LEU A 91 -4.68 9.47 -4.87
C LEU A 91 -5.62 10.68 -4.86
N GLN A 92 -5.26 11.71 -4.10
CA GLN A 92 -5.93 13.01 -4.14
C GLN A 92 -5.09 13.97 -4.98
N THR A 93 -5.71 14.65 -5.94
CA THR A 93 -5.03 15.73 -6.67
C THR A 93 -5.07 17.00 -5.81
N ALA A 94 -3.98 17.77 -5.81
CA ALA A 94 -3.91 19.03 -5.04
C ALA A 94 -4.85 20.13 -5.57
N ASN A 95 -5.54 19.91 -6.71
CA ASN A 95 -6.40 20.89 -7.35
C ASN A 95 -7.85 20.78 -6.86
N ASN A 96 -8.08 21.13 -5.59
CA ASN A 96 -9.42 21.47 -5.09
C ASN A 96 -9.68 22.99 -5.15
N PHE A 97 -9.17 23.65 -6.19
CA PHE A 97 -9.55 25.02 -6.51
C PHE A 97 -10.62 24.95 -7.60
N PRO A 98 -11.86 25.46 -7.37
CA PRO A 98 -12.77 25.68 -8.48
C PRO A 98 -12.04 26.60 -9.47
N LEU A 99 -11.93 26.17 -10.72
CA LEU A 99 -11.55 27.08 -11.79
C LEU A 99 -12.58 28.20 -11.78
N CYS A 100 -12.22 29.39 -11.26
CA CYS A 100 -12.96 30.60 -11.54
C CYS A 100 -12.88 30.79 -13.05
N GLN A 101 -13.87 30.29 -13.79
CA GLN A 101 -14.10 30.71 -15.15
C GLN A 101 -14.56 32.16 -15.04
N ASN A 102 -13.66 33.10 -15.33
CA ASN A 102 -14.07 34.44 -15.68
C ASN A 102 -15.00 34.28 -16.88
N LYS A 103 -16.29 34.56 -16.68
CA LYS A 103 -17.18 34.91 -17.78
C LYS A 103 -16.79 36.32 -18.16
N ASP A 104 -15.83 36.43 -19.07
CA ASP A 104 -15.61 37.68 -19.77
C ASP A 104 -16.87 37.97 -20.60
N GLY A 105 -17.50 39.11 -20.27
CA GLY A 105 -18.43 39.94 -21.05
C GLY A 105 -19.36 39.31 -22.07
#